data_AF-A0A225DGP8-F1
#
_entry.id   AF-A0A225DGP8-F1
#
_cell.length_a   1.000
_cell.length_b   1.000
_cell.length_c   1.000
_cell.angle_alpha   90.00
_cell.angle_beta   90.00
_cell.angle_gamma   90.00
#
_symmetry.space_group_name_H-M   'P 1'
#
loop_
_entity.id
_entity.type
_entity.pdbx_description
1 polymer ?
#
loop_
_entity_poly.entity_id
_entity_poly.type
_entity_poly.pdbx_seq_one_letter_code
_entity_poly.pdbx_strand_id
1 'polypeptide(L)'
;MPDLDDGKTAEMLGSGSKPYILKNVGGVYSCSCPAWRNQSIAIEKRTCKHLRKFRGDAAEDARIGSATPPKPATTDATGDEEPTAAGPPLLLAESWDATADLTGWWMSEKLDGVRAYWDGSRFLSRLGNVYHAPDWFVQGLPPMILDGELWVGRKAFQRTVGIVRRQDKPDIWKEVRFLIFDAPAARGTFESRMEFLGQAIPGWKAAYAALHPHAVCRGTDHLRGELSRVEALGGEGLMLRKPGSKYETGRSSTLLKVKSFHDAEAVVVAHEAGKGRHKGRLGALVVRLGNGKEFSVGTGFSDREREAPPAPGATITFRYQELSDGGIPRFPSFVRVRSDDTTAKSPLPAGPVARPAAAKAPVVTTAAAPTAGGKRYFECVEDGASKFWEVWVEGVEVCTRWGKIGTDGRVTKKTFATAEKAQTAAGGMIVEKTDKGYGKK
;
A
#
# COMPACT_ATOMS: atom_id res chain seq x y z
N MET A 1 19.13 33.26 23.52
CA MET A 1 18.20 32.18 23.11
C MET A 1 18.86 30.86 23.43
N PRO A 2 18.15 29.79 23.81
CA PRO A 2 18.79 28.50 24.03
C PRO A 2 19.34 28.01 22.70
N ASP A 3 20.66 28.12 22.54
CA ASP A 3 21.38 27.52 21.43
C ASP A 3 22.09 26.28 21.92
N LEU A 4 22.36 25.35 21.02
CA LEU A 4 22.94 24.08 21.38
C LEU A 4 24.46 24.17 21.17
N ASP A 5 25.25 24.07 22.24
CA ASP A 5 26.71 24.05 22.10
C ASP A 5 27.15 22.87 21.23
N ASP A 6 28.31 23.02 20.60
CA ASP A 6 28.84 21.99 19.72
C ASP A 6 29.03 20.65 20.46
N GLY A 7 28.59 19.57 19.82
CA GLY A 7 28.60 18.22 20.36
C GLY A 7 27.50 17.91 21.38
N LYS A 8 26.70 18.89 21.81
CA LYS A 8 25.60 18.66 22.76
C LYS A 8 24.34 18.13 22.07
N THR A 9 23.42 17.61 22.88
CA THR A 9 22.10 17.13 22.47
C THR A 9 21.03 17.71 23.38
N ALA A 10 19.84 17.97 22.82
CA ALA A 10 18.65 18.34 23.60
C ALA A 10 17.45 17.51 23.16
N GLU A 11 16.53 17.27 24.09
CA GLU A 11 15.27 16.61 23.81
C GLU A 11 14.17 17.62 23.53
N MET A 12 13.33 17.33 22.54
CA MET A 12 12.17 18.14 22.22
C MET A 12 10.93 17.28 22.01
N LEU A 13 9.92 17.55 22.83
CA LEU A 13 8.60 16.95 22.70
C LEU A 13 7.94 17.37 21.38
N GLY A 14 7.46 16.37 20.63
CA GLY A 14 6.76 16.57 19.38
C GLY A 14 5.45 15.78 19.33
N SER A 15 4.98 15.47 18.13
CA SER A 15 3.69 14.78 17.92
C SER A 15 3.74 13.25 18.10
N GLY A 16 4.84 12.71 18.62
CA GLY A 16 5.04 11.27 18.89
C GLY A 16 5.19 11.04 20.39
N SER A 17 5.04 9.78 20.83
CA SER A 17 5.12 9.39 22.25
C SER A 17 6.53 9.48 22.84
N LYS A 18 7.58 9.49 22.02
CA LYS A 18 8.98 9.69 22.43
C LYS A 18 9.48 11.08 22.00
N PRO A 19 10.30 11.76 22.82
CA PRO A 19 10.89 13.04 22.44
C PRO A 19 11.83 12.87 21.23
N TYR A 20 11.88 13.89 20.39
CA TYR A 20 12.86 13.98 19.31
C TYR A 20 14.18 14.53 19.86
N ILE A 21 15.29 14.07 19.28
CA ILE A 21 16.64 14.47 19.69
C ILE A 21 17.12 15.54 18.72
N LEU A 22 17.54 16.68 19.27
CA LEU A 22 18.23 17.77 18.59
C LEU A 22 19.72 17.64 18.87
N LYS A 23 20.56 17.85 17.86
CA LYS A 23 22.02 17.79 17.99
C LYS A 23 22.68 18.86 17.14
N ASN A 24 23.75 19.46 17.65
CA ASN A 24 24.66 20.33 16.92
C ASN A 24 26.04 19.66 16.87
N VAL A 25 26.60 19.47 15.68
CA VAL A 25 27.97 18.94 15.50
C VAL A 25 28.65 19.72 14.39
N GLY A 26 29.79 20.33 14.69
CA GLY A 26 30.54 21.16 13.75
C GLY A 26 29.70 22.32 13.19
N GLY A 27 28.76 22.86 13.97
CA GLY A 27 27.83 23.91 13.52
C GLY A 27 26.63 23.43 12.70
N VAL A 28 26.49 22.11 12.45
CA VAL A 28 25.36 21.53 11.73
C VAL A 28 24.29 21.04 12.72
N TYR A 29 23.14 21.71 12.68
CA TYR A 29 21.98 21.35 13.50
C TYR A 29 21.15 20.24 12.85
N SER A 30 20.79 19.24 13.65
CA SER A 30 19.99 18.08 13.22
C SER A 30 18.86 17.75 14.19
N CYS A 31 17.80 17.13 13.67
CA CYS A 31 16.66 16.67 14.46
C CYS A 31 16.24 15.26 14.05
N SER A 32 15.97 14.37 15.02
CA SER A 32 15.52 13.00 14.75
C SER A 32 14.07 12.90 14.22
N CYS A 33 13.36 14.02 14.06
CA CYS A 33 11.99 14.01 13.56
C CYS A 33 11.93 13.68 12.06
N PRO A 34 10.86 13.02 11.58
CA PRO A 34 10.71 12.71 10.15
C PRO A 34 10.72 13.97 9.26
N ALA A 35 10.16 15.08 9.75
CA ALA A 35 10.07 16.33 8.99
C ALA A 35 11.45 16.94 8.69
N TRP A 36 12.46 16.71 9.54
CA TRP A 36 13.84 17.13 9.29
C TRP A 36 14.62 16.05 8.52
N ARG A 37 14.51 14.78 8.94
CA ARG A 37 15.24 13.65 8.33
C ARG A 37 14.90 13.44 6.85
N ASN A 38 13.65 13.71 6.46
CA ASN A 38 13.16 13.46 5.12
C ASN A 38 13.21 14.68 4.20
N GLN A 39 13.82 15.80 4.63
CA GLN A 39 14.00 16.96 3.76
C GLN A 39 15.04 16.69 2.67
N SER A 40 14.65 16.97 1.44
CA SER A 40 15.49 16.82 0.25
C SER A 40 16.34 18.06 -0.04
N ILE A 41 16.77 18.78 1.01
CA ILE A 41 17.69 19.92 0.91
C ILE A 41 19.00 19.59 1.64
N ALA A 42 20.03 20.40 1.39
CA ALA A 42 21.36 20.25 1.98
C ALA A 42 21.29 20.29 3.52
N ILE A 43 22.08 19.48 4.23
CA ILE A 43 21.88 19.19 5.66
C ILE A 43 21.98 20.45 6.53
N GLU A 44 22.91 21.33 6.18
CA GLU A 44 23.12 22.68 6.73
C GLU A 44 21.98 23.66 6.48
N LYS A 45 21.06 23.38 5.54
CA LYS A 45 19.86 24.18 5.27
C LYS A 45 18.57 23.53 5.77
N ARG A 46 18.63 22.27 6.24
CA ARG A 46 17.45 21.57 6.79
C ARG A 46 16.99 22.23 8.07
N THR A 47 15.68 22.39 8.23
CA THR A 47 15.06 22.92 9.44
C THR A 47 13.81 22.12 9.80
N CYS A 48 13.23 22.31 10.97
CA CYS A 48 11.89 21.80 11.24
C CYS A 48 11.23 22.62 12.34
N LYS A 49 9.94 22.40 12.57
CA LYS A 49 9.22 23.05 13.68
C LYS A 49 9.89 22.86 15.06
N HIS A 50 10.64 21.78 15.26
CA HIS A 50 11.34 21.54 16.52
C HIS A 50 12.60 22.39 16.64
N LEU A 51 13.45 22.45 15.60
CA LEU A 51 14.61 23.34 15.59
C LEU A 51 14.19 24.81 15.67
N ARG A 52 13.11 25.20 14.99
CA ARG A 52 12.51 26.53 15.07
C ARG A 52 11.98 26.85 16.47
N LYS A 53 11.26 25.91 17.10
CA LYS A 53 10.76 26.08 18.47
C LYS A 53 11.90 26.14 19.50
N PHE A 54 12.98 25.40 19.27
CA PHE A 54 14.13 25.37 20.18
C PHE A 54 14.98 26.63 20.05
N ARG A 55 15.42 26.95 18.82
CA ARG A 55 16.38 28.05 18.56
C ARG A 55 15.71 29.41 18.37
N GLY A 56 14.43 29.44 18.06
CA GLY A 56 13.70 30.62 17.60
C GLY A 56 13.74 30.74 16.07
N ASP A 57 12.65 31.24 15.48
CA ASP A 57 12.53 31.38 14.03
C ASP A 57 13.61 32.29 13.44
N ALA A 58 13.90 33.43 14.06
CA ALA A 58 14.91 34.37 13.58
C ALA A 58 16.33 33.77 13.51
N ALA A 59 16.73 33.00 14.53
CA ALA A 59 18.04 32.35 14.58
C ALA A 59 18.14 31.21 13.55
N GLU A 60 17.03 30.51 13.33
CA GLU A 60 16.97 29.42 12.38
C GLU A 60 16.91 29.92 10.93
N ASP A 61 16.19 31.00 10.66
CA ASP A 61 16.13 31.67 9.35
C ASP A 61 17.49 32.25 8.96
N ALA A 62 18.20 32.87 9.91
CA ALA A 62 19.56 33.35 9.71
C ALA A 62 20.54 32.21 9.36
N ARG A 63 20.38 31.02 9.97
CA ARG A 63 21.23 29.86 9.69
C ARG A 63 20.99 29.29 8.29
N ILE A 64 19.73 29.11 7.90
CA ILE A 64 19.42 28.40 6.64
C ILE A 64 19.60 29.29 5.40
N GLY A 65 19.70 30.61 5.58
CA GLY A 65 19.79 31.59 4.48
C GLY A 65 18.45 31.68 3.76
N SER A 66 17.69 32.73 4.04
CA SER A 66 16.30 32.95 3.61
C SER A 66 15.95 32.50 2.19
N ALA A 67 15.16 31.43 2.10
CA ALA A 67 14.13 31.24 1.07
C ALA A 67 13.01 30.39 1.71
N THR A 68 12.17 31.03 2.50
CA THR A 68 10.95 30.42 3.05
C THR A 68 9.98 30.18 1.89
N PRO A 69 9.50 28.96 1.61
CA PRO A 69 8.34 28.80 0.74
C PRO A 69 7.14 29.40 1.47
N PRO A 70 6.38 30.35 0.87
CA PRO A 70 5.21 30.88 1.53
C PRO A 70 4.15 29.79 1.70
N LYS A 71 3.44 29.86 2.83
CA LYS A 71 2.20 29.12 3.10
C LYS A 71 1.18 29.44 1.99
N PRO A 72 0.36 28.49 1.49
CA PRO A 72 -0.66 28.83 0.51
C PRO A 72 -1.70 29.74 1.19
N ALA A 73 -1.74 30.99 0.76
CA ALA A 73 -2.85 31.89 1.00
C ALA A 73 -3.85 31.68 -0.14
N THR A 74 -5.10 31.46 0.21
CA THR A 74 -6.24 31.51 -0.71
C THR A 74 -6.39 32.94 -1.24
N THR A 75 -6.21 33.13 -2.54
CA THR A 75 -6.69 34.32 -3.25
C THR A 75 -7.14 33.93 -4.64
N ASP A 76 -8.37 34.31 -4.96
CA ASP A 76 -8.99 34.20 -6.27
C ASP A 76 -8.24 35.00 -7.35
N ALA A 77 -8.40 34.49 -8.57
CA ALA A 77 -8.41 35.17 -9.86
C ALA A 77 -7.07 35.57 -10.55
N THR A 78 -6.91 34.94 -11.72
CA THR A 78 -6.28 35.36 -12.99
C THR A 78 -4.75 35.29 -13.14
N GLY A 79 -4.32 34.42 -14.06
CA GLY A 79 -3.00 34.44 -14.70
C GLY A 79 -2.26 33.09 -14.64
N ASP A 80 -2.47 32.27 -15.67
CA ASP A 80 -1.64 31.14 -16.13
C ASP A 80 -0.88 30.35 -15.04
N GLU A 81 -1.58 29.41 -14.41
CA GLU A 81 -0.97 28.39 -13.56
C GLU A 81 -0.24 27.34 -14.43
N GLU A 82 1.08 27.22 -14.27
CA GLU A 82 1.77 25.97 -14.60
C GLU A 82 1.15 24.85 -13.74
N PRO A 83 0.76 23.71 -14.34
CA PRO A 83 0.05 22.67 -13.62
C PRO A 83 0.99 22.04 -12.59
N THR A 84 0.54 21.98 -11.33
CA THR A 84 1.16 21.14 -10.29
C THR A 84 1.32 19.71 -10.86
N ALA A 85 2.55 19.30 -11.14
CA ALA A 85 2.82 18.14 -11.99
C ALA A 85 2.24 16.85 -11.37
N ALA A 86 1.24 16.28 -12.03
CA ALA A 86 0.83 14.90 -11.77
C ALA A 86 2.03 13.97 -12.03
N GLY A 87 2.25 12.97 -11.16
CA GLY A 87 3.32 11.99 -11.35
C GLY A 87 3.20 11.24 -12.69
N PRO A 88 4.26 10.52 -13.12
CA PRO A 88 4.28 9.88 -14.43
C PRO A 88 3.12 8.87 -14.62
N PRO A 89 2.71 8.62 -15.88
CA PRO A 89 1.64 7.68 -16.20
C PRO A 89 2.10 6.22 -15.99
N LEU A 90 1.99 5.75 -14.75
CA LEU A 90 2.51 4.45 -14.33
C LEU A 90 1.44 3.35 -14.36
N LEU A 91 1.82 2.18 -14.89
CA LEU A 91 1.09 0.94 -14.65
C LEU A 91 1.33 0.45 -13.22
N LEU A 92 0.26 0.14 -12.50
CA LEU A 92 0.30 -0.26 -11.09
C LEU A 92 -0.25 -1.68 -10.91
N ALA A 93 0.50 -2.49 -10.19
CA ALA A 93 0.12 -3.89 -9.96
C ALA A 93 -1.02 -4.05 -8.95
N GLU A 94 -1.94 -4.98 -9.21
CA GLU A 94 -2.88 -5.54 -8.23
C GLU A 94 -2.23 -6.68 -7.44
N SER A 95 -2.82 -7.04 -6.30
CA SER A 95 -2.39 -8.22 -5.54
C SER A 95 -3.02 -9.47 -6.14
N TRP A 96 -2.25 -10.53 -6.32
CA TRP A 96 -2.83 -11.84 -6.65
C TRP A 96 -3.54 -12.44 -5.43
N ASP A 97 -4.73 -13.01 -5.65
CA ASP A 97 -5.60 -13.55 -4.61
C ASP A 97 -5.38 -15.05 -4.31
N ALA A 98 -4.35 -15.65 -4.92
CA ALA A 98 -4.02 -17.07 -4.86
C ALA A 98 -5.07 -18.03 -5.48
N THR A 99 -6.07 -17.50 -6.20
CA THR A 99 -7.11 -18.31 -6.85
C THR A 99 -7.00 -18.31 -8.38
N ALA A 100 -6.55 -17.20 -8.97
CA ALA A 100 -6.40 -17.11 -10.42
C ALA A 100 -5.25 -18.00 -10.93
N ASP A 101 -5.51 -18.80 -11.97
CA ASP A 101 -4.46 -19.53 -12.69
C ASP A 101 -3.64 -18.54 -13.53
N LEU A 102 -2.32 -18.54 -13.31
CA LEU A 102 -1.36 -17.67 -13.97
C LEU A 102 -0.48 -18.41 -14.99
N THR A 103 -0.87 -19.62 -15.39
CA THR A 103 -0.20 -20.36 -16.47
C THR A 103 -0.11 -19.50 -17.73
N GLY A 104 1.07 -19.45 -18.34
CA GLY A 104 1.37 -18.64 -19.52
C GLY A 104 1.73 -17.18 -19.22
N TRP A 105 1.51 -16.67 -18.00
CA TRP A 105 1.90 -15.30 -17.65
C TRP A 105 3.42 -15.13 -17.58
N TRP A 106 3.89 -13.93 -17.87
CA TRP A 106 5.30 -13.58 -17.71
C TRP A 106 5.60 -13.28 -16.25
N MET A 107 6.58 -13.97 -15.70
CA MET A 107 6.98 -13.95 -14.30
C MET A 107 8.37 -13.36 -14.17
N SER A 108 8.56 -12.42 -13.24
CA SER A 108 9.86 -11.86 -12.90
C SER A 108 9.98 -11.66 -11.39
N GLU A 109 11.21 -11.52 -10.89
CA GLU A 109 11.43 -11.17 -9.48
C GLU A 109 10.86 -9.79 -9.17
N LYS A 110 10.17 -9.66 -8.04
CA LYS A 110 9.80 -8.37 -7.50
C LYS A 110 11.02 -7.78 -6.78
N LEU A 111 11.56 -6.70 -7.33
CA LEU A 111 12.71 -5.99 -6.78
C LEU A 111 12.28 -5.04 -5.65
N ASP A 112 12.95 -5.11 -4.49
CA ASP A 112 12.77 -4.17 -3.36
C ASP A 112 13.74 -2.97 -3.51
N GLY A 113 13.54 -2.18 -4.56
CA GLY A 113 14.34 -1.00 -4.89
C GLY A 113 13.54 0.30 -4.77
N VAL A 114 13.84 1.28 -5.63
CA VAL A 114 12.92 2.39 -5.89
C VAL A 114 12.54 2.46 -7.36
N ARG A 115 11.24 2.50 -7.65
CA ARG A 115 10.75 2.70 -9.00
C ARG A 115 11.26 4.00 -9.58
N ALA A 116 11.78 3.93 -10.80
CA ALA A 116 12.26 5.06 -11.57
C ALA A 116 11.72 5.01 -12.99
N TYR A 117 11.05 6.11 -13.36
CA TYR A 117 10.55 6.37 -14.69
C TYR A 117 11.55 7.25 -15.42
N TRP A 118 12.20 6.73 -16.44
CA TRP A 118 13.07 7.51 -17.31
C TRP A 118 12.21 8.18 -18.37
N ASP A 119 12.20 9.50 -18.41
CA ASP A 119 11.38 10.28 -19.36
C ASP A 119 12.07 10.50 -20.74
N GLY A 120 13.25 9.90 -20.94
CA GLY A 120 14.14 10.16 -22.07
C GLY A 120 15.30 11.10 -21.72
N SER A 121 15.26 11.76 -20.56
CA SER A 121 16.27 12.73 -20.13
C SER A 121 16.64 12.64 -18.65
N ARG A 122 15.68 12.30 -17.78
CA ARG A 122 15.81 12.30 -16.33
C ARG A 122 15.02 11.14 -15.73
N PHE A 123 15.43 10.75 -14.53
CA PHE A 123 14.69 9.78 -13.73
C PHE A 123 13.68 10.48 -12.84
N LEU A 124 12.43 10.03 -12.89
CA LEU A 124 11.31 10.49 -12.09
C LEU A 124 10.85 9.37 -11.15
N SER A 125 10.57 9.74 -9.91
CA SER A 125 9.90 8.86 -8.95
C SER A 125 8.42 8.67 -9.31
N ARG A 126 7.76 7.75 -8.61
CA ARG A 126 6.31 7.54 -8.70
C ARG A 126 5.48 8.82 -8.53
N LEU A 127 5.94 9.76 -7.73
CA LEU A 127 5.23 11.02 -7.45
C LEU A 127 5.72 12.17 -8.34
N GLY A 128 6.57 11.92 -9.33
CA GLY A 128 7.11 12.94 -10.23
C GLY A 128 8.38 13.64 -9.72
N ASN A 129 8.84 13.36 -8.49
CA ASN A 129 10.11 13.93 -8.00
C ASN A 129 11.29 13.43 -8.82
N VAL A 130 12.20 14.32 -9.18
CA VAL A 130 13.42 13.99 -9.93
C VAL A 130 14.42 13.28 -9.01
N TYR A 131 15.02 12.18 -9.50
CA TYR A 131 16.23 11.62 -8.93
C TYR A 131 17.45 12.26 -9.58
N HIS A 132 18.37 12.77 -8.74
CA HIS A 132 19.57 13.45 -9.20
C HIS A 132 20.67 12.41 -9.50
N ALA A 133 20.47 11.64 -10.55
CA ALA A 133 21.47 10.70 -11.05
C ALA A 133 22.68 11.47 -11.63
N PRO A 134 23.92 11.01 -11.39
CA PRO A 134 25.11 11.57 -12.01
C PRO A 134 25.09 11.44 -13.54
N ASP A 135 25.77 12.35 -14.23
CA ASP A 135 25.74 12.41 -15.69
C ASP A 135 26.30 11.12 -16.32
N TRP A 136 27.35 10.54 -15.72
CA TRP A 136 27.93 9.27 -16.14
C TRP A 136 26.98 8.07 -15.94
N PHE A 137 25.97 8.17 -15.07
CA PHE A 137 25.00 7.10 -14.83
C PHE A 137 23.91 7.08 -15.90
N VAL A 138 23.48 8.27 -16.33
CA VAL A 138 22.46 8.43 -17.39
C VAL A 138 23.07 8.39 -18.80
N GLN A 139 24.38 8.59 -18.92
CA GLN A 139 25.09 8.56 -20.19
C GLN A 139 24.83 7.24 -20.94
N GLY A 140 24.43 7.36 -22.21
CA GLY A 140 24.15 6.20 -23.07
C GLY A 140 22.72 5.67 -22.96
N LEU A 141 21.89 6.16 -22.04
CA LEU A 141 20.46 5.88 -22.06
C LEU A 141 19.80 6.57 -23.27
N PRO A 142 18.82 5.92 -23.92
CA PRO A 142 18.16 6.47 -25.09
C PRO A 142 17.17 7.59 -24.71
N PRO A 143 16.87 8.52 -25.64
CA PRO A 143 15.86 9.55 -25.46
C PRO A 143 14.44 8.98 -25.63
N MET A 144 14.09 7.94 -24.88
CA MET A 144 12.77 7.31 -24.89
C MET A 144 12.32 6.96 -23.47
N ILE A 145 11.02 6.73 -23.30
CA ILE A 145 10.46 6.41 -22.01
C ILE A 145 10.78 4.95 -21.62
N LEU A 146 11.34 4.77 -20.41
CA LEU A 146 11.61 3.46 -19.80
C LEU A 146 11.03 3.41 -18.39
N ASP A 147 10.56 2.24 -17.99
CA ASP A 147 10.07 1.98 -16.63
C ASP A 147 10.88 0.85 -16.01
N GLY A 148 11.38 1.09 -14.81
CA GLY A 148 12.30 0.20 -14.16
C GLY A 148 12.45 0.49 -12.67
N GLU A 149 13.38 -0.25 -12.06
CA GLU A 149 13.73 -0.13 -10.66
C GLU A 149 15.20 0.30 -10.54
N LEU A 150 15.46 1.37 -9.79
CA LEU A 150 16.81 1.63 -9.28
C LEU A 150 17.04 0.68 -8.10
N TRP A 151 18.06 -0.15 -8.20
CA TRP A 151 18.23 -1.30 -7.32
C TRP A 151 19.71 -1.58 -7.06
N VAL A 152 20.08 -1.78 -5.79
CA VAL A 152 21.45 -2.15 -5.39
C VAL A 152 21.61 -3.66 -5.20
N GLY A 153 20.59 -4.30 -4.60
CA GLY A 153 20.69 -5.70 -4.18
C GLY A 153 19.48 -6.14 -3.38
N ARG A 154 19.36 -7.45 -3.17
CA ARG A 154 18.36 -8.04 -2.25
C ARG A 154 18.63 -7.56 -0.83
N LYS A 155 17.56 -7.31 -0.07
CA LYS A 155 17.60 -6.74 1.29
C LYS A 155 18.32 -5.37 1.40
N ALA A 156 18.55 -4.68 0.28
CA ALA A 156 19.29 -3.41 0.25
C ALA A 156 18.38 -2.19 0.01
N PHE A 157 17.09 -2.27 0.34
CA PHE A 157 16.14 -1.18 0.12
C PHE A 157 16.56 0.14 0.80
N GLN A 158 16.91 0.10 2.09
CA GLN A 158 17.34 1.30 2.82
C GLN A 158 18.62 1.90 2.22
N ARG A 159 19.56 1.05 1.78
CA ARG A 159 20.78 1.47 1.08
C ARG A 159 20.44 2.15 -0.25
N THR A 160 19.58 1.54 -1.05
CA THR A 160 19.11 2.08 -2.34
C THR A 160 18.47 3.45 -2.14
N VAL A 161 17.50 3.57 -1.22
CA VAL A 161 16.83 4.84 -0.88
C VAL A 161 17.84 5.90 -0.41
N GLY A 162 18.80 5.51 0.42
CA GLY A 162 19.84 6.40 0.95
C GLY A 162 20.78 6.96 -0.13
N ILE A 163 20.99 6.23 -1.23
CA ILE A 163 21.78 6.69 -2.39
C ILE A 163 20.93 7.59 -3.30
N VAL A 164 19.80 7.08 -3.79
CA VAL A 164 19.04 7.71 -4.89
C VAL A 164 18.32 9.01 -4.50
N ARG A 165 18.05 9.22 -3.21
CA ARG A 165 17.44 10.47 -2.71
C ARG A 165 18.42 11.62 -2.52
N ARG A 166 19.72 11.34 -2.60
CA ARG A 166 20.75 12.37 -2.49
C ARG A 166 20.69 13.33 -3.66
N GLN A 167 21.00 14.58 -3.38
CA GLN A 167 20.94 15.69 -4.35
C GLN A 167 22.34 16.02 -4.91
N ASP A 168 23.40 15.51 -4.28
CA ASP A 168 24.80 15.85 -4.55
C ASP A 168 25.47 14.94 -5.60
N LYS A 169 24.70 14.16 -6.37
CA LYS A 169 25.17 13.27 -7.45
C LYS A 169 26.46 12.48 -7.09
N PRO A 170 26.51 11.77 -5.96
CA PRO A 170 27.75 11.18 -5.46
C PRO A 170 28.16 9.93 -6.26
N ASP A 171 29.46 9.60 -6.20
CA ASP A 171 30.03 8.40 -6.82
C ASP A 171 29.43 7.07 -6.32
N ILE A 172 28.77 7.08 -5.15
CA ILE A 172 28.12 5.91 -4.55
C ILE A 172 26.98 5.35 -5.41
N TRP A 173 26.51 6.09 -6.42
CA TRP A 173 25.60 5.59 -7.46
C TRP A 173 26.18 4.40 -8.24
N LYS A 174 27.50 4.14 -8.19
CA LYS A 174 28.14 2.99 -8.85
C LYS A 174 27.62 1.64 -8.33
N GLU A 175 27.04 1.62 -7.12
CA GLU A 175 26.36 0.46 -6.54
C GLU A 175 24.95 0.24 -7.12
N VAL A 176 24.34 1.26 -7.72
CA VAL A 176 22.97 1.21 -8.22
C VAL A 176 22.97 0.62 -9.64
N ARG A 177 21.91 -0.13 -9.96
CA ARG A 177 21.56 -0.53 -11.32
C ARG A 177 20.14 -0.05 -11.64
N PHE A 178 19.90 0.28 -12.89
CA PHE A 178 18.57 0.53 -13.42
C PHE A 178 18.07 -0.72 -14.15
N LEU A 179 17.23 -1.51 -13.47
CA LEU A 179 16.66 -2.74 -14.00
C LEU A 179 15.33 -2.41 -14.69
N ILE A 180 15.35 -2.40 -16.02
CA ILE A 180 14.24 -2.00 -16.88
C ILE A 180 13.28 -3.16 -17.04
N PHE A 181 12.00 -2.97 -16.74
CA PHE A 181 10.98 -4.01 -16.89
C PHE A 181 9.87 -3.66 -17.90
N ASP A 182 9.84 -2.43 -18.43
CA ASP A 182 8.90 -2.05 -19.49
C ASP A 182 9.39 -0.82 -20.29
N ALA A 183 8.81 -0.61 -21.47
CA ALA A 183 9.02 0.55 -22.34
C ALA A 183 7.67 1.19 -22.69
N PRO A 184 7.08 2.01 -21.81
CA PRO A 184 5.70 2.51 -21.94
C PRO A 184 5.35 3.19 -23.27
N ALA A 185 6.32 3.86 -23.91
CA ALA A 185 6.13 4.53 -25.19
C ALA A 185 6.25 3.59 -26.41
N ALA A 186 6.83 2.40 -26.24
CA ALA A 186 6.89 1.41 -27.30
C ALA A 186 5.49 0.83 -27.57
N ARG A 187 5.14 0.69 -28.85
CA ARG A 187 3.84 0.17 -29.28
C ARG A 187 3.81 -1.36 -29.16
N GLY A 188 2.60 -1.91 -29.09
CA GLY A 188 2.38 -3.35 -29.12
C GLY A 188 2.13 -4.00 -27.75
N THR A 189 2.21 -5.31 -27.72
CA THR A 189 1.98 -6.10 -26.50
C THR A 189 3.20 -6.08 -25.59
N PHE A 190 3.08 -6.60 -24.37
CA PHE A 190 4.19 -6.72 -23.45
C PHE A 190 5.39 -7.46 -24.09
N GLU A 191 5.13 -8.54 -24.81
CA GLU A 191 6.13 -9.31 -25.54
C GLU A 191 6.88 -8.46 -26.55
N SER A 192 6.16 -7.69 -27.38
CA SER A 192 6.78 -6.80 -28.37
C SER A 192 7.67 -5.74 -27.70
N ARG A 193 7.25 -5.21 -26.54
CA ARG A 193 8.03 -4.21 -25.79
C ARG A 193 9.28 -4.83 -25.15
N MET A 194 9.17 -6.05 -24.62
CA MET A 194 10.31 -6.78 -24.04
C MET A 194 11.30 -7.24 -25.10
N GLU A 195 10.84 -7.69 -26.27
CA GLU A 195 11.69 -8.02 -27.41
C GLU A 195 12.43 -6.79 -27.91
N PHE A 196 11.73 -5.66 -28.08
CA PHE A 196 12.33 -4.38 -28.42
C PHE A 196 13.46 -4.01 -27.43
N LEU A 197 13.20 -4.11 -26.12
CA LEU A 197 14.21 -3.83 -25.10
C LEU A 197 15.39 -4.79 -25.16
N GLY A 198 15.13 -6.09 -25.37
CA GLY A 198 16.16 -7.12 -25.49
C GLY A 198 17.10 -6.91 -26.68
N GLN A 199 16.60 -6.35 -27.78
CA GLN A 199 17.39 -5.98 -28.94
C GLN A 199 18.11 -4.64 -28.76
N ALA A 200 17.47 -3.65 -28.13
CA ALA A 200 17.99 -2.30 -28.03
C ALA A 200 19.07 -2.14 -26.95
N ILE A 201 18.85 -2.69 -25.75
CA ILE A 201 19.73 -2.49 -24.57
C ILE A 201 21.20 -2.87 -24.84
N PRO A 202 21.52 -4.00 -25.50
CA PRO A 202 22.91 -4.35 -25.80
C PRO A 202 23.67 -3.31 -26.65
N GLY A 203 22.95 -2.50 -27.44
CA GLY A 203 23.53 -1.42 -28.24
C GLY A 203 23.72 -0.11 -27.48
N TRP A 204 23.19 0.01 -26.26
CA TRP A 204 23.29 1.22 -25.45
C TRP A 204 24.63 1.27 -24.74
N LYS A 205 25.21 2.48 -24.63
CA LYS A 205 26.43 2.71 -23.84
C LYS A 205 26.13 2.90 -22.34
N ALA A 206 24.99 2.42 -21.87
CA ALA A 206 24.49 2.60 -20.51
C ALA A 206 24.97 1.47 -19.59
N ALA A 207 26.17 1.62 -19.01
CA ALA A 207 26.82 0.57 -18.20
C ALA A 207 26.04 0.13 -16.95
N TYR A 208 25.10 0.96 -16.47
CA TYR A 208 24.33 0.72 -15.25
C TYR A 208 22.89 0.29 -15.52
N ALA A 209 22.49 0.18 -16.79
CA ALA A 209 21.15 -0.25 -17.19
C ALA A 209 21.17 -1.71 -17.65
N ALA A 210 20.13 -2.46 -17.30
CA ALA A 210 19.97 -3.83 -17.76
C ALA A 210 18.48 -4.18 -17.89
N LEU A 211 18.18 -5.15 -18.76
CA LEU A 211 16.82 -5.70 -18.86
C LEU A 211 16.54 -6.58 -17.64
N HIS A 212 15.40 -6.37 -17.00
CA HIS A 212 14.92 -7.21 -15.91
C HIS A 212 14.44 -8.56 -16.48
N PRO A 213 15.01 -9.71 -16.05
CA PRO A 213 14.66 -11.00 -16.61
C PRO A 213 13.20 -11.39 -16.37
N HIS A 214 12.58 -11.98 -17.39
CA HIS A 214 11.23 -12.55 -17.31
C HIS A 214 11.24 -13.99 -17.84
N ALA A 215 10.42 -14.84 -17.24
CA ALA A 215 10.22 -16.24 -17.65
C ALA A 215 8.72 -16.55 -17.72
N VAL A 216 8.32 -17.51 -18.55
CA VAL A 216 6.91 -17.93 -18.62
C VAL A 216 6.56 -18.79 -17.40
N CYS A 217 5.49 -18.43 -16.70
CA CYS A 217 4.88 -19.24 -15.65
C CYS A 217 4.27 -20.50 -16.28
N ARG A 218 4.69 -21.68 -15.81
CA ARG A 218 4.28 -22.98 -16.39
C ARG A 218 3.11 -23.62 -15.63
N GLY A 219 2.59 -22.92 -14.63
CA GLY A 219 1.60 -23.43 -13.70
C GLY A 219 1.92 -23.07 -12.26
N THR A 220 0.96 -23.36 -11.38
CA THR A 220 0.98 -23.00 -9.96
C THR A 220 2.21 -23.55 -9.23
N ASP A 221 2.67 -24.76 -9.55
CA ASP A 221 3.86 -25.34 -8.90
C ASP A 221 5.15 -24.63 -9.32
N HIS A 222 5.26 -24.23 -10.59
CA HIS A 222 6.39 -23.40 -11.05
C HIS A 222 6.38 -22.04 -10.34
N LEU A 223 5.21 -21.40 -10.24
CA LEU A 223 5.04 -20.12 -9.54
C LEU A 223 5.46 -20.21 -8.06
N ARG A 224 4.98 -21.23 -7.34
CA ARG A 224 5.29 -21.43 -5.91
C ARG A 224 6.75 -21.79 -5.69
N GLY A 225 7.32 -22.65 -6.54
CA GLY A 225 8.73 -23.02 -6.49
C GLY A 225 9.64 -21.82 -6.74
N GLU A 226 9.31 -20.99 -7.73
CA GLU A 226 10.07 -19.78 -8.03
C GLU A 226 9.93 -18.72 -6.93
N LEU A 227 8.73 -18.54 -6.37
CA LEU A 227 8.50 -17.64 -5.22
C LEU A 227 9.38 -18.05 -4.04
N SER A 228 9.35 -19.35 -3.68
CA SER A 228 10.15 -19.90 -2.59
C SER A 228 11.65 -19.74 -2.84
N ARG A 229 12.10 -19.96 -4.08
CA ARG A 229 13.51 -19.78 -4.48
C ARG A 229 13.94 -18.32 -4.34
N VAL A 230 13.14 -17.37 -4.83
CA VAL A 230 13.43 -15.94 -4.75
C VAL A 230 13.47 -15.47 -3.29
N GLU A 231 12.51 -15.89 -2.47
CA GLU A 231 12.45 -15.57 -1.04
C GLU A 231 13.65 -16.16 -0.27
N ALA A 232 14.05 -17.39 -0.56
CA ALA A 232 15.23 -18.02 0.04
C ALA A 232 16.53 -17.25 -0.29
N LEU A 233 16.58 -16.61 -1.46
CA LEU A 233 17.69 -15.74 -1.83
C LEU A 233 17.55 -14.30 -1.31
N GLY A 234 16.49 -13.99 -0.56
CA GLY A 234 16.21 -12.67 0.04
C GLY A 234 15.46 -11.69 -0.86
N GLY A 235 14.84 -12.15 -1.94
CA GLY A 235 13.99 -11.34 -2.81
C GLY A 235 12.60 -11.09 -2.21
N GLU A 236 11.87 -10.09 -2.72
CA GLU A 236 10.63 -9.60 -2.11
C GLU A 236 9.37 -10.38 -2.53
N GLY A 237 9.46 -11.15 -3.62
CA GLY A 237 8.35 -11.85 -4.23
C GLY A 237 8.45 -11.88 -5.75
N LEU A 238 7.31 -11.98 -6.44
CA LEU A 238 7.24 -12.05 -7.89
C LEU A 238 6.28 -11.01 -8.48
N MET A 239 6.53 -10.62 -9.72
CA MET A 239 5.66 -9.79 -10.55
C MET A 239 5.20 -10.62 -11.75
N LEU A 240 3.89 -10.61 -12.02
CA LEU A 240 3.25 -11.41 -13.06
C LEU A 240 2.57 -10.48 -14.06
N ARG A 241 2.91 -10.61 -15.33
CA ARG A 241 2.38 -9.79 -16.42
C ARG A 241 1.56 -10.64 -17.39
N LYS A 242 0.34 -10.18 -17.67
CA LYS A 242 -0.60 -10.88 -18.55
C LYS A 242 -0.07 -10.92 -19.99
N PRO A 243 -0.08 -12.09 -20.65
CA PRO A 243 0.35 -12.19 -22.04
C PRO A 243 -0.49 -11.34 -22.97
N GLY A 244 0.12 -10.75 -24.00
CA GLY A 244 -0.57 -9.88 -24.95
C GLY A 244 -1.03 -8.53 -24.38
N SER A 245 -0.74 -8.22 -23.12
CA SER A 245 -1.24 -7.00 -22.48
C SER A 245 -0.60 -5.73 -23.04
N LYS A 246 -1.43 -4.70 -23.22
CA LYS A 246 -0.96 -3.35 -23.52
C LYS A 246 -0.42 -2.70 -22.25
N TYR A 247 0.30 -1.59 -22.41
CA TYR A 247 0.62 -0.72 -21.29
C TYR A 247 -0.61 0.13 -20.94
N GLU A 248 -1.01 0.14 -19.67
CA GLU A 248 -2.18 0.87 -19.18
C GLU A 248 -1.76 1.76 -18.01
N THR A 249 -2.30 2.97 -17.94
CA THR A 249 -2.03 3.86 -16.81
C THR A 249 -2.98 3.57 -15.66
N GLY A 250 -2.44 3.50 -14.45
CA GLY A 250 -3.21 3.21 -13.24
C GLY A 250 -3.13 1.76 -12.82
N ARG A 251 -3.98 1.40 -11.86
CA ARG A 251 -4.04 0.03 -11.31
C ARG A 251 -4.76 -0.88 -12.29
N SER A 252 -4.13 -2.00 -12.64
CA SER A 252 -4.64 -2.92 -13.65
C SER A 252 -4.43 -4.36 -13.21
N SER A 253 -5.41 -5.21 -13.52
CA SER A 253 -5.34 -6.65 -13.34
C SER A 253 -4.40 -7.33 -14.34
N THR A 254 -3.87 -6.61 -15.32
CA THR A 254 -2.85 -7.13 -16.27
C THR A 254 -1.46 -7.24 -15.65
N LEU A 255 -1.24 -6.64 -14.47
CA LEU A 255 0.00 -6.72 -13.72
C LEU A 255 -0.32 -7.10 -12.27
N LEU A 256 0.20 -8.23 -11.82
CA LEU A 256 -0.03 -8.74 -10.47
C LEU A 256 1.28 -8.79 -9.69
N LYS A 257 1.21 -8.51 -8.39
CA LYS A 257 2.28 -8.81 -7.44
C LYS A 257 1.89 -10.06 -6.65
N VAL A 258 2.81 -11.00 -6.60
CA VAL A 258 2.69 -12.25 -5.84
C VAL A 258 3.69 -12.17 -4.69
N LYS A 259 3.21 -12.38 -3.47
CA LYS A 259 4.01 -12.33 -2.25
C LYS A 259 3.56 -13.44 -1.32
N SER A 260 4.48 -14.06 -0.59
CA SER A 260 4.11 -14.85 0.56
C SER A 260 3.56 -13.94 1.66
N PHE A 261 2.60 -14.48 2.38
CA PHE A 261 2.06 -13.86 3.57
C PHE A 261 2.28 -14.84 4.71
N HIS A 262 2.84 -14.33 5.80
CA HIS A 262 3.02 -15.07 7.04
C HIS A 262 2.03 -14.56 8.05
N ASP A 263 1.34 -15.47 8.73
CA ASP A 263 0.49 -15.14 9.86
C ASP A 263 1.30 -15.40 11.14
N ALA A 264 1.24 -14.46 12.08
CA ALA A 264 1.83 -14.58 13.40
C ALA A 264 0.92 -13.95 14.44
N GLU A 265 1.27 -14.17 15.71
CA GLU A 265 0.48 -13.68 16.84
C GLU A 265 1.27 -12.64 17.63
N ALA A 266 0.55 -11.63 18.12
CA ALA A 266 1.08 -10.61 19.00
C ALA A 266 0.02 -10.17 20.01
N VAL A 267 0.47 -9.74 21.18
CA VAL A 267 -0.40 -9.22 22.24
C VAL A 267 -0.53 -7.72 22.08
N VAL A 268 -1.75 -7.20 22.16
CA VAL A 268 -2.00 -5.75 22.13
C VAL A 268 -1.47 -5.12 23.42
N VAL A 269 -0.63 -4.11 23.28
CA VAL A 269 -0.05 -3.35 24.42
C VAL A 269 -0.71 -2.00 24.57
N ALA A 270 -1.00 -1.33 23.45
CA ALA A 270 -1.61 0.00 23.46
C ALA A 270 -2.36 0.30 22.17
N HIS A 271 -3.13 1.38 22.18
CA HIS A 271 -3.80 1.94 21.01
C HIS A 271 -3.15 3.26 20.61
N GLU A 272 -2.99 3.48 19.32
CA GLU A 272 -2.61 4.77 18.75
C GLU A 272 -3.84 5.44 18.11
N ALA A 273 -4.07 6.71 18.46
CA ALA A 273 -5.16 7.49 17.90
C ALA A 273 -4.99 7.74 16.40
N GLY A 274 -6.09 7.58 15.65
CA GLY A 274 -6.10 7.80 14.21
C GLY A 274 -6.01 9.27 13.83
N LYS A 275 -5.55 9.51 12.61
CA LYS A 275 -5.43 10.84 11.98
C LYS A 275 -6.25 10.87 10.69
N GLY A 276 -6.58 12.06 10.20
CA GLY A 276 -7.37 12.23 8.96
C GLY A 276 -8.73 11.52 9.06
N ARG A 277 -9.03 10.62 8.11
CA ARG A 277 -10.28 9.82 8.08
C ARG A 277 -10.50 8.90 9.30
N HIS A 278 -9.48 8.73 10.13
CA HIS A 278 -9.54 7.93 11.36
C HIS A 278 -9.46 8.78 12.63
N LYS A 279 -9.60 10.11 12.54
CA LYS A 279 -9.64 10.99 13.72
C LYS A 279 -10.79 10.57 14.65
N GLY A 280 -10.50 10.45 15.95
CA GLY A 280 -11.49 10.05 16.97
C GLY A 280 -11.70 8.54 17.11
N ARG A 281 -10.99 7.71 16.34
CA ARG A 281 -11.05 6.25 16.39
C ARG A 281 -9.66 5.62 16.29
N LEU A 282 -9.56 4.30 16.32
CA LEU A 282 -8.28 3.59 16.25
C LEU A 282 -7.51 3.94 14.97
N GLY A 283 -6.28 4.42 15.14
CA GLY A 283 -5.30 4.53 14.07
C GLY A 283 -4.56 3.21 13.86
N ALA A 284 -3.91 2.73 14.93
CA ALA A 284 -3.13 1.50 14.93
C ALA A 284 -3.12 0.84 16.33
N LEU A 285 -2.92 -0.47 16.37
CA LEU A 285 -2.59 -1.19 17.60
C LEU A 285 -1.06 -1.23 17.76
N VAL A 286 -0.54 -0.89 18.94
CA VAL A 286 0.82 -1.24 19.33
C VAL A 286 0.77 -2.64 19.89
N VAL A 287 1.54 -3.56 19.30
CA VAL A 287 1.53 -4.97 19.66
C VAL A 287 2.93 -5.46 19.98
N ARG A 288 3.02 -6.49 20.82
CA ARG A 288 4.26 -7.12 21.26
C ARG A 288 4.31 -8.58 20.86
N LEU A 289 5.40 -8.98 20.21
CA LEU A 289 5.69 -10.38 19.89
C LEU A 289 6.10 -11.15 21.15
N GLY A 290 6.05 -12.48 21.10
CA GLY A 290 6.54 -13.35 22.19
C GLY A 290 8.04 -13.15 22.52
N ASN A 291 8.83 -12.61 21.58
CA ASN A 291 10.23 -12.24 21.81
C ASN A 291 10.43 -10.83 22.43
N GLY A 292 9.35 -10.16 22.84
CA GLY A 292 9.37 -8.86 23.49
C GLY A 292 9.44 -7.65 22.56
N LYS A 293 9.62 -7.83 21.24
CA LYS A 293 9.67 -6.71 20.29
C LYS A 293 8.30 -6.10 20.05
N GLU A 294 8.25 -4.77 20.02
CA GLU A 294 7.03 -3.99 19.80
C GLU A 294 7.01 -3.33 18.43
N PHE A 295 5.83 -3.28 17.82
CA PHE A 295 5.59 -2.60 16.55
C PHE A 295 4.11 -2.24 16.40
N SER A 296 3.78 -1.39 15.43
CA SER A 296 2.40 -0.92 15.21
C SER A 296 1.75 -1.62 14.01
N VAL A 297 0.49 -2.06 14.18
CA VAL A 297 -0.39 -2.61 13.14
C VAL A 297 -1.49 -1.58 12.85
N GLY A 298 -1.44 -0.95 11.68
CA GLY A 298 -2.33 0.17 11.32
C GLY A 298 -3.39 -0.13 10.25
N THR A 299 -3.33 -1.30 9.63
CA THR A 299 -4.19 -1.71 8.50
C THR A 299 -4.84 -3.07 8.78
N GLY A 300 -5.83 -3.46 7.98
CA GLY A 300 -6.57 -4.72 8.16
C GLY A 300 -7.83 -4.63 9.01
N PHE A 301 -8.06 -3.51 9.70
CA PHE A 301 -9.29 -3.27 10.46
C PHE A 301 -10.44 -2.77 9.59
N SER A 302 -11.62 -3.35 9.81
CA SER A 302 -12.92 -2.78 9.43
C SER A 302 -13.21 -1.48 10.20
N ASP A 303 -14.21 -0.71 9.76
CA ASP A 303 -14.60 0.51 10.46
C ASP A 303 -15.13 0.22 11.87
N ARG A 304 -15.90 -0.87 12.04
CA ARG A 304 -16.37 -1.36 13.35
C ARG A 304 -15.21 -1.71 14.29
N GLU A 305 -14.19 -2.39 13.80
CA GLU A 305 -12.99 -2.71 14.61
C GLU A 305 -12.15 -1.47 14.94
N ARG A 306 -12.31 -0.35 14.21
CA ARG A 306 -11.67 0.91 14.58
C ARG A 306 -12.43 1.66 15.65
N GLU A 307 -13.74 1.52 15.70
CA GLU A 307 -14.61 2.09 16.73
C GLU A 307 -14.54 1.27 18.03
N ALA A 308 -14.50 -0.06 17.91
CA ALA A 308 -14.36 -0.99 19.02
C ALA A 308 -13.09 -1.85 18.84
N PRO A 309 -11.89 -1.27 19.09
CA PRO A 309 -10.63 -1.97 18.87
C PRO A 309 -10.37 -3.06 19.91
N PRO A 310 -9.61 -4.13 19.55
CA PRO A 310 -9.18 -5.14 20.51
C PRO A 310 -8.45 -4.50 21.70
N ALA A 311 -8.89 -4.80 22.92
CA ALA A 311 -8.34 -4.18 24.12
C ALA A 311 -6.86 -4.55 24.37
N PRO A 312 -6.08 -3.70 25.06
CA PRO A 312 -4.78 -4.11 25.57
C PRO A 312 -4.88 -5.42 26.37
N GLY A 313 -3.95 -6.34 26.15
CA GLY A 313 -3.97 -7.71 26.67
C GLY A 313 -4.49 -8.74 25.66
N ALA A 314 -5.33 -8.34 24.70
CA ALA A 314 -5.87 -9.27 23.71
C ALA A 314 -4.76 -9.82 22.80
N THR A 315 -4.81 -11.12 22.50
CA THR A 315 -3.97 -11.71 21.45
C THR A 315 -4.62 -11.56 20.08
N ILE A 316 -3.89 -11.02 19.11
CA ILE A 316 -4.33 -10.89 17.72
C ILE A 316 -3.50 -11.76 16.80
N THR A 317 -4.12 -12.27 15.75
CA THR A 317 -3.42 -12.76 14.56
C THR A 317 -3.23 -11.58 13.61
N PHE A 318 -2.00 -11.37 13.17
CA PHE A 318 -1.65 -10.40 12.14
C PHE A 318 -0.90 -11.10 11.02
N ARG A 319 -1.03 -10.55 9.82
CA ARG A 319 -0.39 -11.01 8.60
C ARG A 319 0.72 -10.05 8.22
N TYR A 320 1.87 -10.57 7.79
CA TYR A 320 3.02 -9.77 7.36
C TYR A 320 3.70 -10.43 6.15
N GLN A 321 4.57 -9.69 5.46
CA GLN A 321 5.23 -10.18 4.24
C GLN A 321 6.67 -10.62 4.49
N GLU A 322 7.40 -9.89 5.33
CA GLU A 322 8.82 -10.15 5.61
C GLU A 322 9.20 -9.56 6.98
N LEU A 323 10.38 -9.90 7.49
CA LEU A 323 10.96 -9.30 8.69
C LEU A 323 12.02 -8.27 8.31
N SER A 324 12.13 -7.18 9.06
CA SER A 324 13.32 -6.29 9.00
C SER A 324 14.56 -7.01 9.54
N ASP A 325 15.75 -6.45 9.33
CA ASP A 325 17.00 -6.95 9.95
C ASP A 325 16.90 -7.03 11.47
N GLY A 326 16.10 -6.14 12.07
CA GLY A 326 15.77 -6.14 13.49
C GLY A 326 14.72 -7.19 13.89
N GLY A 327 14.29 -8.08 13.00
CA GLY A 327 13.27 -9.10 13.25
C GLY A 327 11.87 -8.55 13.50
N ILE A 328 11.56 -7.34 12.99
CA ILE A 328 10.24 -6.72 13.12
C ILE A 328 9.44 -6.97 11.83
N PRO A 329 8.20 -7.49 11.91
CA PRO A 329 7.32 -7.64 10.76
C PRO A 329 7.16 -6.36 9.93
N ARG A 330 7.43 -6.43 8.62
CA ARG A 330 7.17 -5.37 7.66
C ARG A 330 5.78 -5.54 7.04
N PHE A 331 5.12 -4.39 6.85
CA PHE A 331 3.77 -4.26 6.31
C PHE A 331 2.72 -5.13 7.04
N PRO A 332 2.67 -5.11 8.38
CA PRO A 332 1.73 -5.94 9.11
C PRO A 332 0.29 -5.42 8.96
N SER A 333 -0.65 -6.34 8.77
CA SER A 333 -2.09 -6.09 8.72
C SER A 333 -2.83 -6.99 9.70
N PHE A 334 -3.77 -6.43 10.44
CA PHE A 334 -4.65 -7.19 11.33
C PHE A 334 -5.47 -8.21 10.54
N VAL A 335 -5.64 -9.41 11.11
CA VAL A 335 -6.47 -10.49 10.53
C VAL A 335 -7.69 -10.75 11.41
N ARG A 336 -7.45 -11.06 12.70
CA ARG A 336 -8.52 -11.36 13.67
C ARG A 336 -7.99 -11.30 15.10
N VAL A 337 -8.91 -11.20 16.06
CA VAL A 337 -8.62 -11.51 17.47
C VAL A 337 -8.58 -13.04 17.63
N ARG A 338 -7.68 -13.55 18.48
CA ARG A 338 -7.61 -14.98 18.82
C ARG A 338 -8.73 -15.33 19.81
N SER A 339 -9.48 -16.39 19.52
CA SER A 339 -10.68 -16.78 20.27
C SER A 339 -10.43 -17.41 21.65
N ASP A 340 -9.18 -17.46 22.11
CA ASP A 340 -8.81 -18.09 23.40
C ASP A 340 -8.69 -17.10 24.56
N ASP A 341 -9.05 -15.84 24.35
CA ASP A 341 -9.04 -14.80 25.38
C ASP A 341 -10.44 -14.63 26.00
N THR A 342 -10.87 -15.63 26.77
CA THR A 342 -12.06 -15.52 27.65
C THR A 342 -11.75 -14.65 28.87
N THR A 343 -11.52 -13.35 28.65
CA THR A 343 -11.60 -12.34 29.71
C THR A 343 -12.44 -11.12 29.31
N ALA A 344 -13.48 -11.32 28.50
CA ALA A 344 -14.61 -10.39 28.48
C ALA A 344 -15.55 -10.72 29.66
N LYS A 345 -15.34 -10.06 30.80
CA LYS A 345 -16.35 -9.97 31.86
C LYS A 345 -17.59 -9.27 31.28
N SER A 346 -18.60 -10.04 30.91
CA SER A 346 -19.96 -9.53 30.68
C SER A 346 -20.71 -9.52 32.01
N PRO A 347 -21.40 -8.43 32.41
CA PRO A 347 -22.31 -8.48 33.53
C PRO A 347 -23.57 -9.25 33.12
N LEU A 348 -23.93 -10.26 33.91
CA LEU A 348 -25.25 -10.90 33.86
C LEU A 348 -26.33 -9.94 34.37
N PRO A 349 -27.60 -10.18 34.00
CA PRO A 349 -28.54 -10.52 35.07
C PRO A 349 -29.35 -11.80 34.81
N ALA A 350 -29.84 -12.32 35.93
CA ALA A 350 -30.50 -13.60 36.19
C ALA A 350 -31.85 -13.80 35.46
N GLY A 351 -32.14 -15.05 35.07
CA GLY A 351 -33.17 -15.86 35.73
C GLY A 351 -33.65 -17.03 34.83
N PRO A 352 -34.19 -18.11 35.41
CA PRO A 352 -34.17 -19.47 34.86
C PRO A 352 -35.39 -19.75 33.93
N VAL A 353 -35.42 -20.77 33.07
CA VAL A 353 -35.84 -22.15 33.41
C VAL A 353 -35.82 -23.04 32.13
N ALA A 354 -35.39 -24.29 32.32
CA ALA A 354 -35.71 -25.56 31.61
C ALA A 354 -35.35 -25.84 30.14
N ARG A 355 -34.62 -26.94 29.97
CA ARG A 355 -34.72 -27.90 28.85
C ARG A 355 -35.82 -28.94 29.15
N PRO A 356 -36.45 -29.54 28.13
CA PRO A 356 -36.07 -30.92 27.74
C PRO A 356 -36.04 -31.10 26.21
N ALA A 357 -35.03 -31.78 25.64
CA ALA A 357 -34.96 -33.21 25.29
C ALA A 357 -35.27 -33.48 23.80
N ALA A 358 -34.57 -34.47 23.27
CA ALA A 358 -34.42 -34.81 21.85
C ALA A 358 -35.68 -35.41 21.21
N ALA A 359 -35.82 -35.30 19.88
CA ALA A 359 -35.77 -36.43 18.93
C ALA A 359 -36.41 -36.13 17.55
N LYS A 360 -35.83 -36.77 16.53
CA LYS A 360 -36.37 -37.21 15.23
C LYS A 360 -36.59 -36.19 14.09
N ALA A 361 -35.85 -36.45 13.00
CA ALA A 361 -36.24 -36.12 11.64
C ALA A 361 -37.55 -36.87 11.26
N PRO A 362 -38.38 -36.28 10.40
CA PRO A 362 -38.62 -36.94 9.12
C PRO A 362 -38.87 -36.02 7.91
N VAL A 363 -38.58 -36.61 6.75
CA VAL A 363 -39.32 -36.55 5.47
C VAL A 363 -39.24 -35.28 4.61
N VAL A 364 -38.66 -35.54 3.44
CA VAL A 364 -38.74 -34.82 2.17
C VAL A 364 -40.20 -34.74 1.70
N THR A 365 -40.69 -33.52 1.45
CA THR A 365 -41.86 -33.31 0.60
C THR A 365 -41.47 -32.32 -0.51
N THR A 366 -41.67 -32.78 -1.74
CA THR A 366 -41.36 -32.12 -3.00
C THR A 366 -42.31 -30.97 -3.33
N ALA A 367 -41.71 -29.97 -3.99
CA ALA A 367 -42.26 -29.08 -5.01
C ALA A 367 -43.22 -27.95 -4.59
N ALA A 368 -42.66 -26.74 -4.52
CA ALA A 368 -43.29 -25.56 -5.10
C ALA A 368 -42.24 -24.83 -5.96
N ALA A 369 -42.63 -24.46 -7.17
CA ALA A 369 -41.81 -23.82 -8.20
C ALA A 369 -41.10 -22.54 -7.71
N PRO A 370 -39.95 -22.17 -8.29
CA PRO A 370 -39.20 -21.00 -7.86
C PRO A 370 -40.00 -19.74 -8.21
N THR A 371 -40.53 -19.07 -7.20
CA THR A 371 -41.08 -17.74 -7.33
C THR A 371 -39.95 -16.82 -7.77
N ALA A 372 -40.17 -16.09 -8.87
CA ALA A 372 -39.25 -15.12 -9.43
C ALA A 372 -38.69 -14.21 -8.32
N GLY A 373 -37.37 -14.26 -8.11
CA GLY A 373 -36.69 -13.52 -7.06
C GLY A 373 -36.79 -12.02 -7.30
N GLY A 374 -37.72 -11.35 -6.59
CA GLY A 374 -37.89 -9.91 -6.65
C GLY A 374 -36.62 -9.14 -6.28
N LYS A 375 -36.50 -7.91 -6.82
CA LYS A 375 -35.40 -7.00 -6.52
C LYS A 375 -35.33 -6.69 -5.02
N ARG A 376 -34.14 -6.79 -4.44
CA ARG A 376 -33.87 -6.46 -3.04
C ARG A 376 -33.14 -5.12 -2.98
N TYR A 377 -33.75 -4.15 -2.33
CA TYR A 377 -33.28 -2.77 -2.26
C TYR A 377 -32.82 -2.42 -0.85
N PHE A 378 -31.70 -1.71 -0.77
CA PHE A 378 -31.02 -1.35 0.47
C PHE A 378 -30.58 0.11 0.43
N GLU A 379 -30.64 0.78 1.57
CA GLU A 379 -30.24 2.18 1.72
C GLU A 379 -29.17 2.33 2.79
N CYS A 380 -28.29 3.30 2.59
CA CYS A 380 -27.27 3.69 3.55
C CYS A 380 -27.21 5.22 3.56
N VAL A 381 -27.40 5.82 4.74
CA VAL A 381 -27.34 7.27 4.95
C VAL A 381 -26.26 7.53 5.99
N GLU A 382 -25.11 8.04 5.54
CA GLU A 382 -23.97 8.38 6.39
C GLU A 382 -23.39 9.73 5.95
N ASP A 383 -23.07 10.61 6.90
CA ASP A 383 -22.35 11.88 6.71
C ASP A 383 -22.85 12.74 5.52
N GLY A 384 -24.16 12.89 5.37
CA GLY A 384 -24.79 13.72 4.33
C GLY A 384 -24.86 13.09 2.94
N ALA A 385 -24.44 11.83 2.78
CA ALA A 385 -24.55 11.08 1.53
C ALA A 385 -25.58 9.95 1.65
N SER A 386 -26.75 10.16 1.04
CA SER A 386 -27.81 9.15 0.92
C SER A 386 -27.58 8.27 -0.31
N LYS A 387 -27.29 6.98 -0.11
CA LYS A 387 -26.99 6.03 -1.19
C LYS A 387 -27.96 4.85 -1.15
N PHE A 388 -28.23 4.29 -2.33
CA PHE A 388 -28.96 3.03 -2.47
C PHE A 388 -28.13 1.97 -3.17
N TRP A 389 -28.44 0.71 -2.87
CA TRP A 389 -27.92 -0.46 -3.55
C TRP A 389 -29.04 -1.49 -3.68
N GLU A 390 -29.22 -2.02 -4.88
CA GLU A 390 -30.27 -2.96 -5.24
C GLU A 390 -29.64 -4.16 -5.91
N VAL A 391 -30.15 -5.36 -5.64
CA VAL A 391 -29.68 -6.62 -6.23
C VAL A 391 -30.84 -7.51 -6.63
N TRP A 392 -30.71 -8.16 -7.78
CA TRP A 392 -31.63 -9.18 -8.26
C TRP A 392 -30.92 -10.20 -9.13
N VAL A 393 -31.58 -11.34 -9.35
CA VAL A 393 -31.02 -12.44 -10.14
C VAL A 393 -31.91 -12.68 -11.35
N GLU A 394 -31.32 -12.64 -12.55
CA GLU A 394 -31.96 -12.95 -13.83
C GLU A 394 -31.33 -14.22 -14.41
N GLY A 395 -31.94 -15.38 -14.12
CA GLY A 395 -31.40 -16.68 -14.54
C GLY A 395 -30.01 -16.95 -13.95
N VAL A 396 -28.98 -16.84 -14.78
CA VAL A 396 -27.57 -17.04 -14.39
C VAL A 396 -26.82 -15.72 -14.11
N GLU A 397 -27.49 -14.58 -14.22
CA GLU A 397 -26.90 -13.25 -13.98
C GLU A 397 -27.30 -12.72 -12.61
N VAL A 398 -26.32 -12.17 -11.88
CA VAL A 398 -26.58 -11.27 -10.75
C VAL A 398 -26.48 -9.84 -11.26
N CYS A 399 -27.59 -9.12 -11.15
CA CYS A 399 -27.70 -7.72 -11.51
C CYS A 399 -27.67 -6.88 -10.23
N THR A 400 -26.87 -5.82 -10.22
CA THR A 400 -26.86 -4.84 -9.13
C THR A 400 -27.02 -3.44 -9.66
N ARG A 401 -27.77 -2.58 -8.94
CA ARG A 401 -27.98 -1.17 -9.26
C ARG A 401 -27.65 -0.32 -8.04
N TRP A 402 -26.84 0.73 -8.21
CA TRP A 402 -26.42 1.55 -7.06
C TRP A 402 -26.16 3.00 -7.43
N GLY A 403 -26.43 3.91 -6.50
CA GLY A 403 -26.33 5.34 -6.75
C GLY A 403 -26.67 6.18 -5.53
N LYS A 404 -26.81 7.49 -5.73
CA LYS A 404 -27.39 8.38 -4.71
C LYS A 404 -28.92 8.20 -4.71
N ILE A 405 -29.54 8.23 -3.54
CA ILE A 405 -31.02 8.16 -3.43
C ILE A 405 -31.61 9.33 -4.23
N GLY A 406 -32.57 9.02 -5.11
CA GLY A 406 -33.15 9.99 -6.06
C GLY A 406 -32.49 10.07 -7.44
N THR A 407 -31.50 9.22 -7.74
CA THR A 407 -30.90 9.07 -9.08
C THR A 407 -31.21 7.70 -9.68
N ASP A 408 -31.10 7.54 -11.00
CA ASP A 408 -31.33 6.24 -11.67
C ASP A 408 -30.31 5.16 -11.25
N GLY A 409 -29.13 5.59 -10.79
CA GLY A 409 -28.03 4.73 -10.38
C GLY A 409 -27.31 4.06 -11.56
N ARG A 410 -26.25 3.32 -11.25
CA ARG A 410 -25.47 2.55 -12.23
C ARG A 410 -25.78 1.07 -12.08
N VAL A 411 -26.07 0.41 -13.20
CA VAL A 411 -26.32 -1.04 -13.26
C VAL A 411 -25.03 -1.79 -13.62
N THR A 412 -24.78 -2.90 -12.95
CA THR A 412 -23.72 -3.86 -13.32
C THR A 412 -24.27 -5.28 -13.30
N LYS A 413 -23.80 -6.12 -14.22
CA LYS A 413 -24.22 -7.50 -14.38
C LYS A 413 -23.01 -8.43 -14.23
N LYS A 414 -23.20 -9.55 -13.55
CA LYS A 414 -22.20 -10.61 -13.40
C LYS A 414 -22.82 -11.96 -13.71
N THR A 415 -22.30 -12.65 -14.72
CA THR A 415 -22.79 -13.95 -15.17
C THR A 415 -22.10 -15.09 -14.41
N PHE A 416 -22.85 -16.11 -14.04
CA PHE A 416 -22.38 -17.31 -13.35
C PHE A 416 -22.67 -18.57 -14.17
N ALA A 417 -22.01 -19.68 -13.82
CA ALA A 417 -22.17 -20.94 -14.55
C ALA A 417 -23.57 -21.57 -14.39
N THR A 418 -24.25 -21.31 -13.26
CA THR A 418 -25.58 -21.84 -12.98
C THR A 418 -26.42 -20.81 -12.21
N ALA A 419 -27.74 -20.95 -12.27
CA ALA A 419 -28.68 -20.07 -11.56
C ALA A 419 -28.50 -20.18 -10.03
N GLU A 420 -28.22 -21.37 -9.51
CA GLU A 420 -27.93 -21.60 -8.08
C GLU A 420 -26.67 -20.86 -7.62
N LYS A 421 -25.62 -20.81 -8.45
CA LYS A 421 -24.41 -20.02 -8.16
C LYS A 421 -24.70 -18.52 -8.19
N ALA A 422 -25.55 -18.06 -9.10
CA ALA A 422 -25.99 -16.67 -9.14
C ALA A 422 -26.79 -16.30 -7.86
N GLN A 423 -27.71 -17.17 -7.42
CA GLN A 423 -28.46 -16.98 -6.16
C GLN A 423 -27.55 -16.97 -4.93
N THR A 424 -26.60 -17.91 -4.85
CA THR A 424 -25.63 -17.97 -3.75
C THR A 424 -24.74 -16.72 -3.72
N ALA A 425 -24.28 -16.27 -4.88
CA ALA A 425 -23.47 -15.05 -4.99
C ALA A 425 -24.27 -13.80 -4.61
N ALA A 426 -25.54 -13.68 -5.04
CA ALA A 426 -26.42 -12.59 -4.62
C ALA A 426 -26.64 -12.60 -3.11
N GLY A 427 -26.81 -13.78 -2.49
CA GLY A 427 -26.87 -13.94 -1.04
C GLY A 427 -25.61 -13.43 -0.32
N GLY A 428 -24.43 -13.80 -0.82
CA GLY A 428 -23.15 -13.30 -0.28
C GLY A 428 -23.00 -11.79 -0.40
N MET A 429 -23.40 -11.19 -1.54
CA MET A 429 -23.37 -9.74 -1.73
C MET A 429 -24.30 -9.01 -0.75
N ILE A 430 -25.44 -9.60 -0.41
CA ILE A 430 -26.37 -9.02 0.57
C ILE A 430 -25.77 -9.01 1.96
N VAL A 431 -25.13 -10.10 2.39
CA VAL A 431 -24.42 -10.16 3.68
C VAL A 431 -23.34 -9.09 3.73
N GLU A 432 -22.49 -9.05 2.69
CA GLU A 432 -21.41 -8.05 2.58
C GLU A 432 -21.92 -6.61 2.63
N LYS A 433 -23.06 -6.32 2.00
CA LYS A 433 -23.66 -4.97 2.00
C LYS A 433 -24.30 -4.62 3.33
N THR A 434 -24.96 -5.58 3.96
CA THR A 434 -25.53 -5.40 5.30
C THR A 434 -24.43 -5.14 6.33
N ASP A 435 -23.29 -5.84 6.23
CA ASP A 435 -22.11 -5.62 7.08
C ASP A 435 -21.47 -4.23 6.86
N LYS A 436 -21.66 -3.64 5.68
CA LYS A 436 -21.23 -2.27 5.32
C LYS A 436 -22.26 -1.19 5.70
N GLY A 437 -23.23 -1.51 6.54
CA GLY A 437 -24.22 -0.54 7.05
C GLY A 437 -25.40 -0.27 6.12
N TYR A 438 -25.60 -1.05 5.06
CA TYR A 438 -26.80 -0.93 4.22
C TYR A 438 -28.00 -1.63 4.87
N GLY A 439 -29.03 -0.85 5.22
CA GLY A 439 -30.28 -1.36 5.78
C GLY A 439 -31.23 -1.81 4.66
N LYS A 440 -31.84 -2.98 4.83
CA LYS A 440 -32.91 -3.45 3.93
C LYS A 440 -34.17 -2.58 4.13
N LYS A 441 -34.79 -2.14 3.04
CA LYS A 441 -36.10 -1.48 3.06
C LYS A 441 -37.23 -2.45 2.74
#